data_AF-A0A6N7XSE2-F1
#
_entry.id   AF-A0A6N7XSE2-F1
#
_cell.length_a   1.000
_cell.length_b   1.000
_cell.length_c   1.000
_cell.angle_alpha   90.00
_cell.angle_beta   90.00
_cell.angle_gamma   90.00
#
_symmetry.space_group_name_H-M   'P 1'
#
loop_
_entity.id
_entity.type
_entity.pdbx_description
1 polymer ?
#
loop_
_entity_poly.entity_id
_entity_poly.type
_entity_poly.pdbx_seq_one_letter_code
_entity_poly.pdbx_strand_id
1 'polypeptide(L)'
;MTTFDDLKLYVLPGCPFCAKVDAFLDKNDVSIEHLDVTQGTNGDDLVRIGGKRQCPCLLIDGKPLYESGDIIDYLAGRLGTQAPAQEAAAGGACTFTPGGGHTCE
;
A
#
# COMPACT_ATOMS: atom_id res chain seq x y z
N MET A 1 11.28 -12.18 9.06
CA MET A 1 10.58 -11.19 9.90
C MET A 1 10.37 -9.99 9.02
N THR A 2 9.14 -9.73 8.61
CA THR A 2 8.81 -8.58 7.76
C THR A 2 8.64 -7.39 8.68
N THR A 3 9.70 -6.62 8.90
CA THR A 3 9.63 -5.40 9.71
C THR A 3 9.07 -4.25 8.86
N PHE A 4 8.21 -3.43 9.47
CA PHE A 4 7.61 -2.26 8.84
C PHE A 4 8.07 -0.96 9.51
N ASP A 5 9.10 -1.02 10.37
CA ASP A 5 9.67 0.13 11.10
C ASP A 5 10.21 1.25 10.20
N ASP A 6 10.62 0.94 8.97
CA ASP A 6 11.05 1.96 7.99
C ASP A 6 9.86 2.65 7.30
N LEU A 7 8.62 2.20 7.55
CA LEU A 7 7.41 2.78 6.97
C LEU A 7 6.77 3.78 7.92
N LYS A 8 6.49 4.98 7.39
CA LYS A 8 5.80 6.04 8.13
C LYS A 8 4.54 6.43 7.39
N LEU A 9 3.39 6.28 8.03
CA LEU A 9 2.11 6.70 7.45
C LEU A 9 1.75 8.08 7.96
N TYR A 10 1.70 9.03 7.05
CA TYR A 10 1.23 10.37 7.33
C TYR A 10 -0.28 10.44 7.22
N VAL A 11 -0.92 10.73 8.35
CA VAL A 11 -2.37 10.81 8.48
C VAL A 11 -2.81 12.23 8.82
N LEU A 12 -4.03 12.56 8.41
CA LEU A 12 -4.69 13.81 8.77
C LEU A 12 -5.91 13.47 9.64
N PRO A 13 -6.05 14.08 10.83
CA PRO A 13 -7.17 13.82 11.70
C PRO A 13 -8.46 14.35 11.04
N GLY A 14 -9.47 13.49 10.94
CA GLY A 14 -10.75 13.80 10.27
C GLY A 14 -10.79 13.45 8.77
N CYS A 15 -9.77 12.82 8.21
CA CYS A 15 -9.78 12.38 6.82
C CYS A 15 -10.41 10.97 6.66
N PRO A 16 -11.48 10.80 5.84
CA PRO A 16 -12.14 9.51 5.67
C PRO A 16 -11.25 8.46 4.99
N PHE A 17 -10.29 8.89 4.15
CA PHE A 17 -9.39 7.98 3.46
C PHE A 17 -8.28 7.42 4.36
N CYS A 18 -7.84 8.17 5.37
CA CYS A 18 -6.87 7.68 6.36
C CYS A 18 -7.47 6.54 7.17
N ALA A 19 -8.72 6.70 7.62
CA ALA A 19 -9.46 5.66 8.36
C ALA A 19 -9.57 4.33 7.59
N LYS A 20 -9.63 4.38 6.25
CA LYS A 20 -9.63 3.17 5.41
C LYS A 20 -8.31 2.41 5.48
N VAL A 21 -7.19 3.12 5.46
CA VAL A 21 -5.84 2.51 5.56
C VAL A 21 -5.61 1.99 6.98
N ASP A 22 -5.98 2.76 8.01
CA ASP A 22 -5.96 2.31 9.41
C ASP A 22 -6.72 1.01 9.61
N ALA A 23 -7.95 0.91 9.08
CA ALA A 23 -8.74 -0.32 9.18
C ALA A 23 -8.08 -1.52 8.49
N PHE A 24 -7.31 -1.29 7.42
CA PHE A 24 -6.54 -2.35 6.78
C PHE A 24 -5.35 -2.78 7.64
N LEU A 25 -4.64 -1.84 8.25
CA LEU A 25 -3.52 -2.11 9.15
C LEU A 25 -3.98 -2.91 10.38
N ASP A 26 -5.04 -2.45 11.04
CA ASP A 26 -5.66 -3.12 12.19
C ASP A 26 -6.10 -4.55 11.86
N LYS A 27 -6.78 -4.73 10.71
CA LYS A 27 -7.23 -6.05 10.25
C LYS A 27 -6.09 -7.05 10.02
N ASN A 28 -4.91 -6.57 9.63
CA ASN A 28 -3.74 -7.41 9.34
C ASN A 28 -2.74 -7.43 10.49
N ASP A 29 -3.07 -6.86 11.66
CA ASP A 29 -2.19 -6.72 12.82
C ASP A 29 -0.84 -6.05 12.46
N VAL A 30 -0.90 -5.05 11.57
CA VAL A 30 0.27 -4.31 11.11
C VAL A 30 0.43 -3.05 11.92
N SER A 31 1.55 -2.95 12.63
CA SER A 31 1.93 -1.74 13.35
C SER A 31 2.95 -0.96 12.53
N ILE A 32 2.59 0.27 12.14
CA ILE A 32 3.48 1.25 11.49
C ILE A 32 3.41 2.59 12.20
N GLU A 33 4.41 3.43 12.00
CA GLU A 33 4.46 4.74 12.63
C GLU A 33 3.45 5.69 11.98
N HIS A 34 2.44 6.12 12.76
CA HIS A 34 1.46 7.11 12.33
C HIS A 34 1.94 8.52 12.67
N LEU A 35 2.22 9.31 11.65
CA LEU A 35 2.65 10.70 11.77
C LEU A 35 1.51 11.64 11.40
N ASP A 36 1.01 12.34 12.40
CA ASP A 36 -0.05 13.31 12.17
C ASP A 36 0.53 14.58 11.50
N VAL A 37 0.05 14.92 10.32
CA VAL A 37 0.57 16.07 9.55
C VAL A 37 0.19 17.42 10.16
N THR A 38 -0.76 17.46 11.10
CA THR A 38 -1.10 18.68 11.85
C THR A 38 -0.19 18.90 13.04
N GLN A 39 0.57 17.86 13.43
CA GLN A 39 1.45 17.89 14.59
C GLN A 39 2.86 18.30 14.17
N GLY A 40 3.43 19.29 14.88
CA GLY A 40 4.81 19.71 14.71
C GLY A 40 5.17 20.13 13.28
N THR A 41 6.25 19.57 12.76
CA THR A 41 6.79 19.85 11.41
C THR A 41 6.49 18.74 10.39
N ASN A 42 5.72 17.72 10.76
CA ASN A 42 5.47 16.53 9.92
C ASN A 42 4.83 16.90 8.57
N GLY A 43 3.85 17.81 8.59
CA GLY A 43 3.21 18.29 7.36
C GLY A 43 4.15 19.10 6.46
N ASP A 44 5.11 19.82 7.04
CA ASP A 44 6.11 20.59 6.28
C ASP A 44 7.16 19.66 5.67
N ASP A 45 7.56 18.63 6.41
CA ASP A 45 8.46 17.57 5.96
C ASP A 45 7.84 16.78 4.80
N LEU A 46 6.56 16.44 4.89
CA LEU A 46 5.82 15.81 3.81
C LEU A 46 5.83 16.65 2.53
N VAL A 47 5.65 17.96 2.66
CA VAL A 47 5.71 18.90 1.52
C VAL A 47 7.13 19.00 0.98
N ARG A 48 8.16 18.97 1.84
CA ARG A 48 9.56 18.95 1.38
C ARG A 48 9.91 17.68 0.63
N ILE A 49 9.48 16.51 1.13
CA ILE A 49 9.83 15.21 0.57
C ILE A 49 9.03 14.92 -0.70
N GLY A 50 7.71 15.11 -0.64
CA GLY A 50 6.80 14.73 -1.74
C GLY A 50 6.22 15.89 -2.53
N GLY A 51 6.53 17.13 -2.16
CA GLY A 51 6.07 18.33 -2.86
C GLY A 51 4.60 18.68 -2.61
N LYS A 52 3.83 17.81 -1.95
CA LYS A 52 2.38 17.96 -1.76
C LYS A 52 1.95 17.54 -0.36
N ARG A 53 1.05 18.34 0.23
CA ARG A 53 0.42 18.09 1.52
C ARG A 53 -0.85 17.24 1.36
N GLN A 54 -0.71 16.10 0.68
CA GLN A 54 -1.81 15.18 0.40
C GLN A 54 -1.76 14.00 1.38
N CYS A 55 -2.89 13.66 1.98
CA CYS A 55 -3.06 12.51 2.87
C CYS A 55 -4.19 11.61 2.36
N PRO A 56 -4.15 10.29 2.59
CA PRO A 56 -3.07 9.53 3.24
C PRO A 56 -1.80 9.47 2.38
N CYS A 57 -0.63 9.51 3.01
CA CYS A 57 0.65 9.35 2.34
C CYS A 57 1.55 8.40 3.13
N LEU A 58 2.04 7.35 2.48
CA LEU A 58 2.98 6.41 3.08
C LEU A 58 4.40 6.75 2.63
N LEU A 59 5.32 6.94 3.58
CA LEU A 59 6.73 7.15 3.29
C LEU A 59 7.48 5.82 3.41
N ILE A 60 8.13 5.41 2.33
CA ILE A 60 8.85 4.15 2.19
C ILE A 60 10.31 4.50 1.85
N ASP A 61 11.25 4.33 2.77
CA ASP A 61 12.68 4.63 2.52
C ASP A 61 12.90 6.06 1.92
N GLY A 62 12.13 7.05 2.40
CA GLY A 62 12.19 8.42 1.91
C GLY A 62 11.43 8.67 0.59
N LYS A 63 10.72 7.67 0.05
CA LYS A 63 9.84 7.83 -1.10
C LYS A 63 8.38 7.98 -0.67
N PRO A 64 7.70 9.08 -1.03
CA PRO A 64 6.30 9.28 -0.71
C PRO A 64 5.40 8.53 -1.70
N LEU A 65 4.50 7.71 -1.17
CA LEU A 65 3.44 7.01 -1.90
C LEU A 65 2.09 7.62 -1.53
N TYR A 66 1.41 8.11 -2.54
CA TYR A 66 0.07 8.69 -2.45
C TYR A 66 -0.97 7.64 -2.83
N GLU A 67 -2.25 7.96 -2.60
CA GLU A 67 -3.42 7.12 -2.86
C GLU A 67 -3.63 5.98 -1.86
N SER A 68 -4.79 5.98 -1.19
CA SER A 68 -5.15 4.94 -0.22
C SER A 68 -5.18 3.52 -0.82
N GLY A 69 -5.43 3.39 -2.12
CA GLY A 69 -5.45 2.12 -2.84
C GLY A 69 -4.05 1.52 -2.96
N ASP A 70 -3.11 2.26 -3.55
CA ASP A 70 -1.71 1.86 -3.71
C ASP A 70 -1.02 1.55 -2.37
N ILE A 71 -1.34 2.33 -1.32
CA ILE A 71 -0.82 2.07 0.03
C ILE A 71 -1.27 0.70 0.53
N ILE A 72 -2.56 0.38 0.39
CA ILE A 72 -3.12 -0.92 0.79
C ILE A 72 -2.51 -2.04 -0.04
N ASP A 73 -2.38 -1.85 -1.35
CA ASP A 73 -1.80 -2.84 -2.26
C ASP A 73 -0.33 -3.14 -1.92
N TYR A 74 0.46 -2.09 -1.68
CA TYR A 74 1.85 -2.23 -1.25
C TYR A 74 1.99 -2.98 0.07
N LEU A 75 1.15 -2.63 1.06
CA LEU A 75 1.14 -3.31 2.35
C LEU A 75 0.71 -4.78 2.20
N ALA A 76 -0.34 -5.06 1.42
CA ALA A 76 -0.83 -6.40 1.15
C ALA A 76 0.23 -7.28 0.47
N GLY A 77 0.91 -6.76 -0.55
CA GLY A 77 2.01 -7.44 -1.23
C GLY A 77 3.17 -7.77 -0.30
N ARG A 78 3.48 -6.88 0.65
CA ARG A 78 4.54 -7.10 1.65
C ARG A 78 4.13 -8.10 2.74
N LEU A 79 2.84 -8.19 3.05
CA LEU A 79 2.27 -9.18 3.97
C LEU A 79 2.12 -10.57 3.33
N GLY A 80 2.06 -10.64 2.00
CA GLY A 80 1.66 -11.86 1.27
C GLY A 80 0.16 -12.16 1.40
N THR A 81 -0.64 -11.19 1.84
CA THR A 81 -2.11 -11.27 1.88
C THR A 81 -2.66 -10.74 0.56
N GLN A 82 -3.62 -11.44 -0.03
CA GLN A 82 -4.31 -10.97 -1.23
C GLN A 82 -5.12 -9.70 -0.88
N ALA A 83 -4.67 -8.52 -1.33
CA ALA A 83 -5.52 -7.34 -1.40
C ALA A 83 -6.77 -7.67 -2.22
N PRO A 84 -7.93 -7.05 -1.94
CA PRO A 84 -9.09 -7.20 -2.80
C PRO A 84 -8.83 -6.50 -4.14
N ALA A 85 -8.31 -7.28 -5.10
CA ALA A 85 -8.28 -7.10 -6.55
C ALA A 85 -7.78 -5.73 -7.09
N GLN A 86 -6.48 -5.66 -7.40
CA GLN A 86 -6.01 -5.04 -8.64
C GLN A 86 -4.94 -5.95 -9.25
N GLU A 87 -5.26 -6.49 -10.43
CA GLU A 87 -4.42 -7.39 -11.19
C GLU A 87 -3.66 -6.60 -12.26
N ALA A 88 -2.33 -6.60 -12.19
CA ALA A 88 -1.43 -6.33 -13.33
C ALA A 88 -0.04 -6.92 -13.01
N ALA A 89 0.25 -8.18 -13.35
CA ALA A 89 0.71 -8.64 -14.65
C ALA A 89 2.06 -8.02 -15.11
N ALA A 90 3.16 -8.77 -14.95
CA ALA A 90 4.11 -9.12 -16.04
C ALA A 90 5.37 -9.83 -15.49
N GLY A 91 5.63 -11.06 -15.96
CA GLY A 91 6.91 -11.75 -15.80
C GLY A 91 6.78 -13.27 -15.81
N GLY A 92 6.63 -13.86 -17.00
CA GLY A 92 6.12 -15.21 -17.22
C GLY A 92 7.08 -16.39 -17.05
N ALA A 93 6.46 -17.59 -17.04
CA ALA A 93 6.99 -18.93 -17.29
C ALA A 93 5.84 -19.88 -16.85
N CYS A 94 5.23 -20.78 -17.63
CA CYS A 94 5.65 -21.50 -18.82
C CYS A 94 4.41 -21.84 -19.66
N THR A 95 4.56 -21.75 -20.98
CA THR A 95 3.73 -22.47 -21.95
C THR A 95 4.07 -23.96 -21.94
N PHE A 96 3.14 -24.84 -21.58
CA PHE A 96 3.14 -26.22 -22.08
C PHE A 96 1.80 -26.92 -21.81
N THR A 97 1.09 -27.36 -22.86
CA THR A 97 0.68 -28.76 -23.04
C THR A 97 0.34 -28.99 -24.53
N PRO A 98 1.10 -29.83 -25.25
CA PRO A 98 0.78 -30.27 -26.61
C PRO A 98 -0.15 -31.49 -26.60
N GLY A 99 -1.17 -31.48 -27.48
CA GLY A 99 -2.02 -32.64 -27.84
C GLY A 99 -3.17 -32.91 -26.85
N GLY A 100 -4.42 -33.12 -27.25
CA GLY A 100 -5.05 -33.24 -28.56
C GLY A 100 -6.53 -33.62 -28.35
N GLY A 101 -7.34 -33.51 -29.41
CA GLY A 101 -8.63 -34.21 -29.49
C GLY A 101 -9.87 -33.42 -29.08
N HIS A 102 -10.60 -33.03 -30.11
CA HIS A 102 -11.96 -32.50 -30.15
C HIS A 102 -13.00 -33.57 -29.73
N THR A 103 -14.00 -33.20 -28.91
CA THR A 103 -15.44 -33.54 -29.10
C THR A 103 -16.29 -32.86 -28.01
N CYS A 104 -17.36 -32.18 -28.43
CA CYS A 104 -18.49 -31.81 -27.58
C CYS A 104 -19.72 -32.62 -28.01
N GLU A 105 -20.40 -33.26 -27.06
CA GLU A 105 -21.81 -33.67 -27.17
C GLU A 105 -22.65 -32.71 -26.31
#